data_AF-A0A8C2MJ24-F1
#
_entry.id   AF-A0A8C2MJ24-F1
#
_cell.length_a   1.000
_cell.length_b   1.000
_cell.length_c   1.000
_cell.angle_alpha   90.00
_cell.angle_beta   90.00
_cell.angle_gamma   90.00
#
_symmetry.space_group_name_H-M   'P 1'
#
loop_
_entity.id
_entity.type
_entity.pdbx_description
1 polymer ?
#
loop_
_entity_poly.entity_id
_entity_poly.type
_entity_poly.pdbx_seq_one_letter_code
_entity_poly.pdbx_strand_id
1 'polypeptide(L)'
;MPLNGEKQCVNEDQQSDSESSRFSQSMASPSDYECSRQSFTSDFSSKSSSPASTSPPRDVMFDVMAAAKNLSDMTLAHEIAVNENFQLKQTALPENSLAGQVKRVVHQAFWDVLEADLSAEPPQYEYAFRLFEEIREILLSFLTGGNRLHNQICEVLDIDLIRQQAEHSAVDIQGLANYVINIMGKMCAPVRDEDIRELKATTNIVEMLRQIFRVLDLMRMDMTNFVIRNIRPHIQHHLVEYERNKFQEILEETPNAFSQTTEWLKESIDEELLSETAVSPGTEQSPTPSLSPLLVLNNCYLKLLQWDYQTKVLPETLLTDGTRLQELTEKLNQLKMIACLSLITNNMVGAITEGLPELANRLKRISAVLLEGMNKETFNLKEALNSIGVQTCAEVNKALKERGSPTLNAEAQANLIGQFSSLGEKDNPVCTLMDKRIRLYMKSLLCLPSTQKSMPPMPGGLGVIHQELEVLGCQYANIVNLNKQVYGPFYANIFRKLLFQDEAVGKTDASLPTN
;
A
#
# COMPACT_ATOMS: atom_id res chain seq x y z
N MET A 1 7.70 56.07 5.26
CA MET A 1 7.76 57.27 6.13
C MET A 1 6.74 57.07 7.25
N PRO A 2 7.14 57.27 8.51
CA PRO A 2 6.44 56.78 9.70
C PRO A 2 5.59 57.88 10.34
N LEU A 3 4.88 57.55 11.43
CA LEU A 3 4.77 58.31 12.70
C LEU A 3 3.66 57.63 13.54
N ASN A 4 4.02 56.73 14.46
CA ASN A 4 4.29 56.96 15.89
C ASN A 4 3.08 57.36 16.74
N GLY A 5 2.87 56.63 17.84
CA GLY A 5 2.01 57.06 18.94
C GLY A 5 1.70 55.97 19.96
N GLU A 6 2.67 55.58 20.78
CA GLU A 6 2.42 54.86 22.04
C GLU A 6 1.61 55.74 23.01
N LYS A 7 0.63 55.14 23.70
CA LYS A 7 0.17 55.61 25.03
C LYS A 7 -0.49 54.49 25.84
N GLN A 8 0.29 54.01 26.80
CA GLN A 8 -0.02 53.63 28.20
C GLN A 8 -1.43 53.19 28.62
N CYS A 9 -1.42 51.96 29.17
CA CYS A 9 -2.36 51.32 30.12
C CYS A 9 -2.95 52.19 31.22
N VAL A 10 -4.25 52.02 31.45
CA VAL A 10 -4.91 52.00 32.77
C VAL A 10 -6.02 50.94 32.73
N ASN A 11 -6.05 50.08 33.75
CA ASN A 11 -6.99 48.97 33.97
C ASN A 11 -8.43 49.44 34.17
N GLU A 12 -9.40 48.71 33.60
CA GLU A 12 -10.69 48.41 34.23
C GLU A 12 -11.13 46.98 33.86
N ASP A 13 -11.53 46.24 34.90
CA ASP A 13 -12.11 44.90 34.85
C ASP A 13 -13.37 44.87 33.99
N GLN A 14 -13.41 43.98 32.98
CA GLN A 14 -14.66 43.46 32.43
C GLN A 14 -14.55 41.96 32.18
N GLN A 15 -15.27 41.25 33.04
CA GLN A 15 -15.73 39.89 32.94
C GLN A 15 -16.59 39.75 31.67
N SER A 16 -16.17 38.94 30.70
CA SER A 16 -17.06 38.50 29.61
C SER A 16 -16.76 37.06 29.22
N ASP A 17 -17.80 36.25 29.28
CA ASP A 17 -17.88 34.85 28.95
C ASP A 17 -17.33 34.52 27.56
N SER A 18 -16.64 33.38 27.47
CA SER A 18 -16.42 32.67 26.21
C SER A 18 -16.59 31.19 26.49
N GLU A 19 -17.76 30.69 26.10
CA GLU A 19 -18.15 29.28 26.16
C GLU A 19 -17.18 28.43 25.32
N SER A 20 -16.34 27.68 26.03
CA SER A 20 -15.62 26.54 25.48
C SER A 20 -16.61 25.37 25.36
N SER A 21 -17.03 25.07 24.13
CA SER A 21 -17.76 23.85 23.80
C SER A 21 -16.80 22.66 23.93
N ARG A 22 -16.89 21.99 25.08
CA ARG A 22 -16.23 20.70 25.35
C ARG A 22 -16.83 19.65 24.41
N PHE A 23 -16.08 19.26 23.38
CA PHE A 23 -16.32 18.00 22.69
C PHE A 23 -16.02 16.86 23.66
N SER A 24 -17.08 16.23 24.16
CA SER A 24 -17.00 15.02 24.97
C SER A 24 -16.35 13.90 24.16
N GLN A 25 -15.14 13.52 24.57
CA GLN A 25 -14.51 12.26 24.18
C GLN A 25 -15.34 11.11 24.76
N SER A 26 -16.10 10.44 23.91
CA SER A 26 -16.61 9.09 24.19
C SER A 26 -16.09 8.19 23.08
N MET A 27 -14.93 7.58 23.34
CA MET A 27 -14.45 6.45 22.56
C MET A 27 -15.33 5.25 22.89
N ALA A 28 -16.29 4.96 22.02
CA ALA A 28 -16.92 3.65 21.99
C ALA A 28 -15.98 2.71 21.24
N SER A 29 -15.35 1.80 22.00
CA SER A 29 -14.60 0.66 21.47
C SER A 29 -15.50 -0.17 20.53
N PRO A 30 -15.00 -0.65 19.37
CA PRO A 30 -15.74 -1.63 18.60
C PRO A 30 -15.76 -2.93 19.41
N SER A 31 -16.95 -3.37 19.79
CA SER A 31 -17.15 -4.67 20.42
C SER A 31 -17.12 -5.74 19.32
N ASP A 32 -16.11 -6.60 19.38
CA ASP A 32 -16.06 -7.85 18.65
C ASP A 32 -17.17 -8.77 19.18
N TYR A 33 -18.26 -8.89 18.43
CA TYR A 33 -19.25 -9.95 18.64
C TYR A 33 -18.72 -11.26 18.05
N GLU A 34 -17.78 -11.90 18.74
CA GLU A 34 -17.52 -13.33 18.53
C GLU A 34 -18.49 -14.16 19.39
N CYS A 35 -19.28 -14.97 18.70
CA CYS A 35 -20.25 -15.90 19.25
C CYS A 35 -19.59 -16.87 20.26
N SER A 36 -20.03 -16.80 21.51
CA SER A 36 -19.75 -17.76 22.58
C SER A 36 -20.00 -19.20 22.14
N ARG A 37 -18.94 -19.94 21.79
CA ARG A 37 -18.96 -21.40 21.71
C ARG A 37 -18.73 -21.98 23.11
N GLN A 38 -19.81 -22.16 23.85
CA GLN A 38 -19.82 -23.09 24.98
C GLN A 38 -19.59 -24.51 24.46
N SER A 39 -18.42 -25.08 24.76
CA SER A 39 -18.12 -26.49 24.50
C SER A 39 -18.30 -27.28 25.79
N PHE A 40 -19.33 -28.13 25.82
CA PHE A 40 -19.58 -29.12 26.86
C PHE A 40 -18.59 -30.29 26.76
N THR A 41 -17.84 -30.50 27.84
CA THR A 41 -17.35 -31.76 28.45
C THR A 41 -16.90 -32.94 27.56
N SER A 42 -15.66 -33.41 27.78
CA SER A 42 -15.45 -34.76 28.33
C SER A 42 -13.98 -35.02 28.70
N ASP A 43 -13.74 -35.28 29.99
CA ASP A 43 -12.53 -35.90 30.50
C ASP A 43 -12.35 -37.30 29.90
N PHE A 44 -11.29 -37.50 29.12
CA PHE A 44 -10.75 -38.84 28.91
C PHE A 44 -9.23 -38.83 29.08
N SER A 45 -8.84 -39.36 30.24
CA SER A 45 -7.50 -39.85 30.54
C SER A 45 -7.14 -41.01 29.62
N SER A 46 -6.12 -40.83 28.79
CA SER A 46 -5.33 -41.95 28.28
C SER A 46 -3.87 -41.53 28.12
N LYS A 47 -3.04 -42.03 29.04
CA LYS A 47 -1.58 -42.01 28.95
C LYS A 47 -1.15 -42.70 27.66
N SER A 48 -0.45 -42.00 26.78
CA SER A 48 0.50 -42.62 25.87
C SER A 48 1.72 -41.72 25.71
N SER A 49 2.89 -42.34 25.87
CA SER A 49 4.22 -41.77 25.92
C SER A 49 4.82 -41.65 24.53
N SER A 50 5.28 -40.45 24.15
CA SER A 50 6.25 -40.19 23.07
C SER A 50 6.83 -38.76 23.21
N PRO A 51 8.02 -38.49 22.65
CA PRO A 51 9.04 -37.65 23.28
C PRO A 51 8.81 -36.14 23.11
N ALA A 52 9.41 -35.38 24.03
CA ALA A 52 9.31 -33.94 24.19
C ALA A 52 9.45 -33.16 22.86
N SER A 53 8.32 -32.71 22.33
CA SER A 53 8.28 -31.53 21.47
C SER A 53 8.47 -30.30 22.38
N THR A 54 9.59 -29.63 22.25
CA THR A 54 9.84 -28.29 22.80
C THR A 54 8.85 -27.31 22.19
N SER A 55 7.66 -27.20 22.78
CA SER A 55 6.78 -26.06 22.55
C SER A 55 7.50 -24.80 23.08
N PRO A 56 7.49 -23.67 22.37
CA PRO A 56 8.04 -22.43 22.90
C PRO A 56 7.33 -22.06 24.20
N PRO A 57 7.98 -21.37 25.15
CA PRO A 57 7.33 -20.89 26.36
C PRO A 57 6.09 -20.06 26.00
N ARG A 58 4.99 -20.23 26.74
CA ARG A 58 3.71 -19.53 26.47
C ARG A 58 3.86 -18.01 26.40
N ASP A 59 4.78 -17.45 27.16
CA ASP A 59 5.05 -16.00 27.20
C ASP A 59 5.66 -15.51 25.86
N VAL A 60 6.59 -16.26 25.28
CA VAL A 60 7.17 -15.93 23.96
C VAL A 60 6.10 -15.98 22.86
N MET A 61 5.12 -16.88 22.96
CA MET A 61 4.04 -16.94 21.97
C MET A 61 3.04 -15.79 22.13
N PHE A 62 2.81 -15.31 23.35
CA PHE A 62 1.96 -14.14 23.60
C PHE A 62 2.64 -12.86 23.10
N ASP A 63 3.93 -12.69 23.38
CA ASP A 63 4.73 -11.54 22.93
C ASP A 63 4.84 -11.51 21.40
N VAL A 64 5.03 -12.66 20.74
CA VAL A 64 5.04 -12.75 19.27
C VAL A 64 3.69 -12.41 18.66
N MET A 65 2.56 -12.79 19.28
CA MET A 65 1.23 -12.41 18.80
C MET A 65 0.94 -10.92 19.01
N ALA A 66 1.40 -10.33 20.13
CA ALA A 66 1.28 -8.90 20.38
C ALA A 66 2.11 -8.09 19.37
N ALA A 67 3.36 -8.47 19.14
CA ALA A 67 4.23 -7.88 18.12
C ALA A 67 3.62 -7.99 16.71
N ALA A 68 3.04 -9.15 16.37
CA ALA A 68 2.40 -9.35 15.07
C ALA A 68 1.18 -8.44 14.87
N LYS A 69 0.38 -8.23 15.92
CA LYS A 69 -0.75 -7.30 15.89
C LYS A 69 -0.29 -5.84 15.77
N ASN A 70 0.73 -5.45 16.52
CA ASN A 70 1.32 -4.11 16.41
C ASN A 70 1.86 -3.85 14.99
N LEU A 71 2.50 -4.85 14.38
CA LEU A 71 2.97 -4.77 13.00
C LEU A 71 1.82 -4.65 11.99
N SER A 72 0.72 -5.39 12.18
CA SER A 72 -0.45 -5.28 11.29
C SER A 72 -1.14 -3.92 11.41
N ASP A 73 -1.29 -3.40 12.63
CA ASP A 73 -1.91 -2.10 12.89
C ASP A 73 -1.06 -0.96 12.33
N MET A 74 0.27 -1.04 12.50
CA MET A 74 1.23 -0.12 11.89
C MET A 74 1.16 -0.16 10.37
N THR A 75 1.17 -1.35 9.77
CA THR A 75 1.07 -1.55 8.32
C THR A 75 -0.24 -1.00 7.78
N LEU A 76 -1.35 -1.21 8.48
CA LEU A 76 -2.65 -0.68 8.09
C LEU A 76 -2.69 0.85 8.12
N ALA A 77 -2.17 1.48 9.18
CA ALA A 77 -2.12 2.94 9.28
C ALA A 77 -1.25 3.54 8.17
N HIS A 78 -0.11 2.91 7.89
CA HIS A 78 0.79 3.28 6.79
C HIS A 78 0.11 3.15 5.41
N GLU A 79 -0.58 2.04 5.14
CA GLU A 79 -1.35 1.85 3.90
C GLU A 79 -2.44 2.91 3.74
N ILE A 80 -3.19 3.21 4.80
CA ILE A 80 -4.25 4.23 4.74
C ILE A 80 -3.67 5.62 4.42
N ALA A 81 -2.50 5.95 4.96
CA ALA A 81 -1.88 7.26 4.82
C ALA A 81 -1.15 7.45 3.47
N VAL A 82 -0.43 6.43 3.01
CA VAL A 82 0.43 6.52 1.82
C VAL A 82 -0.30 6.14 0.54
N ASN A 83 -1.18 5.15 0.58
CA ASN A 83 -1.91 4.70 -0.61
C ASN A 83 -3.21 5.49 -0.78
N GLU A 84 -3.20 6.45 -1.70
CA GLU A 84 -4.38 7.29 -2.01
C GLU A 84 -5.60 6.46 -2.45
N ASN A 85 -5.37 5.31 -3.09
CA ASN A 85 -6.42 4.42 -3.57
C ASN A 85 -6.80 3.34 -2.58
N PHE A 86 -6.29 3.39 -1.34
CA PHE A 86 -6.63 2.42 -0.31
C PHE A 86 -8.14 2.36 -0.10
N GLN A 87 -8.69 1.15 -0.25
CA GLN A 87 -10.09 0.82 -0.03
C GLN A 87 -10.15 -0.58 0.54
N LEU A 88 -10.99 -0.75 1.56
CA LEU A 88 -11.37 -2.07 2.01
C LEU A 88 -12.21 -2.72 0.90
N LYS A 89 -11.77 -3.90 0.47
CA LYS A 89 -12.47 -4.74 -0.49
C LYS A 89 -13.06 -5.93 0.26
N GLN A 90 -14.24 -6.36 -0.17
CA GLN A 90 -14.79 -7.62 0.32
C GLN A 90 -13.90 -8.77 -0.19
N THR A 91 -13.22 -9.44 0.73
CA THR A 91 -12.44 -10.63 0.42
C THR A 91 -13.40 -11.78 0.14
N ALA A 92 -13.60 -12.08 -1.15
CA ALA A 92 -14.28 -13.29 -1.55
C ALA A 92 -13.40 -14.49 -1.13
N LEU A 93 -13.91 -15.34 -0.24
CA LEU A 93 -13.27 -16.61 0.06
C LEU A 93 -13.14 -17.41 -1.25
N PRO A 94 -11.98 -18.03 -1.54
CA PRO A 94 -11.83 -18.87 -2.72
C PRO A 94 -12.94 -19.91 -2.78
N GLU A 95 -13.60 -20.07 -3.92
CA GLU A 95 -14.80 -20.90 -4.06
C GLU A 95 -14.59 -22.36 -3.62
N ASN A 96 -13.36 -22.84 -3.80
CA ASN A 96 -12.88 -24.19 -3.46
C ASN A 96 -12.34 -24.33 -2.03
N SER A 97 -12.38 -23.27 -1.22
CA SER A 97 -11.96 -23.36 0.17
C SER A 97 -13.04 -24.04 1.02
N LEU A 98 -12.62 -24.89 1.96
CA LEU A 98 -13.52 -25.52 2.93
C LEU A 98 -14.33 -24.47 3.69
N ALA A 99 -13.69 -23.37 4.11
CA ALA A 99 -14.35 -22.25 4.79
C ALA A 99 -15.44 -21.61 3.91
N GLY A 100 -15.16 -21.39 2.61
CA GLY A 100 -16.14 -20.87 1.66
C GLY A 100 -17.33 -21.81 1.48
N GLN A 101 -17.09 -23.11 1.37
CA GLN A 101 -18.16 -24.11 1.25
C GLN A 101 -19.01 -24.19 2.51
N VAL A 102 -18.39 -24.23 3.69
CA VAL A 102 -19.10 -24.22 4.98
C VAL A 102 -19.95 -22.97 5.11
N LYS A 103 -19.41 -21.78 4.79
CA LYS A 103 -20.16 -20.52 4.82
C LYS A 103 -21.38 -20.58 3.90
N ARG A 104 -21.23 -21.06 2.66
CA ARG A 104 -22.35 -21.20 1.71
C ARG A 104 -23.44 -22.14 2.23
N VAL A 105 -23.06 -23.31 2.72
CA VAL A 105 -24.02 -24.32 3.22
C VAL A 105 -24.79 -23.80 4.44
N VAL A 106 -24.10 -23.16 5.39
CA VAL A 106 -24.74 -22.60 6.60
C VAL A 106 -25.68 -21.47 6.22
N HIS A 107 -25.25 -20.54 5.37
CA HIS A 107 -26.11 -19.45 4.91
C HIS A 107 -27.33 -19.98 4.13
N GLN A 108 -27.15 -20.98 3.27
CA GLN A 108 -28.27 -21.59 2.53
C GLN A 108 -29.27 -22.26 3.48
N ALA A 109 -28.79 -23.06 4.43
CA ALA A 109 -29.64 -23.73 5.41
C ALA A 109 -30.46 -22.73 6.25
N PHE A 110 -29.88 -21.57 6.60
CA PHE A 110 -30.62 -20.51 7.28
C PHE A 110 -31.81 -19.98 6.45
N TRP A 111 -31.59 -19.68 5.17
CA TRP A 111 -32.65 -19.18 4.29
C TRP A 111 -33.70 -20.25 3.98
N ASP A 112 -33.29 -21.52 3.84
CA ASP A 112 -34.21 -22.65 3.64
C ASP A 112 -35.15 -22.83 4.85
N VAL A 113 -34.62 -22.68 6.08
CA VAL A 113 -35.42 -22.72 7.31
C VAL A 113 -36.38 -21.53 7.38
N LEU A 114 -35.92 -20.33 7.05
CA LEU A 114 -36.78 -19.14 7.03
C LEU A 114 -37.93 -19.29 6.01
N GLU A 115 -37.66 -19.85 4.84
CA GLU A 115 -38.68 -20.11 3.83
C GLU A 115 -39.71 -21.15 4.30
N ALA A 116 -39.25 -22.22 4.97
CA ALA A 116 -40.12 -23.22 5.57
C ALA A 116 -41.01 -22.63 6.68
N ASP A 117 -40.46 -21.80 7.56
CA ASP A 117 -41.17 -21.19 8.69
C ASP A 117 -42.23 -20.19 8.23
N LEU A 118 -41.93 -19.38 7.21
CA LEU A 118 -42.88 -18.44 6.61
C LEU A 118 -43.98 -19.14 5.80
N SER A 119 -43.70 -20.33 5.28
CA SER A 119 -44.66 -21.14 4.49
C SER A 119 -45.49 -22.09 5.35
N ALA A 120 -45.21 -22.20 6.65
CA ALA A 120 -45.95 -23.08 7.57
C ALA A 120 -47.36 -22.55 7.88
N GLU A 121 -48.27 -23.44 8.29
CA GLU A 121 -49.61 -23.10 8.76
C GLU A 121 -49.79 -23.53 10.24
N PRO A 122 -49.82 -22.59 11.23
CA PRO A 122 -49.65 -21.14 11.10
C PRO A 122 -48.19 -20.72 10.88
N PRO A 123 -47.95 -19.57 10.22
CA PRO A 123 -46.61 -19.09 9.91
C PRO A 123 -45.83 -18.73 11.18
N GLN A 124 -44.53 -19.05 11.18
CA GLN A 124 -43.62 -18.72 12.27
C GLN A 124 -42.72 -17.55 11.88
N TYR A 125 -42.70 -16.51 12.72
CA TYR A 125 -42.04 -15.24 12.41
C TYR A 125 -40.78 -14.98 13.24
N GLU A 126 -40.40 -15.89 14.14
CA GLU A 126 -39.30 -15.70 15.09
C GLU A 126 -37.98 -15.33 14.41
N TYR A 127 -37.59 -16.03 13.33
CA TYR A 127 -36.38 -15.70 12.57
C TYR A 127 -36.50 -14.39 11.80
N ALA A 128 -37.68 -14.08 11.26
CA ALA A 128 -37.93 -12.81 10.59
C ALA A 128 -37.77 -11.62 11.55
N PHE A 129 -38.22 -11.74 12.80
CA PHE A 129 -38.04 -10.71 13.82
C PHE A 129 -36.58 -10.44 14.13
N ARG A 130 -35.76 -11.49 14.26
CA ARG A 130 -34.31 -11.35 14.46
C ARG A 130 -33.63 -10.65 13.28
N LEU A 131 -34.05 -10.96 12.05
CA LEU A 131 -33.54 -10.28 10.87
C LEU A 131 -33.91 -8.79 10.87
N PHE A 132 -35.15 -8.43 11.23
CA PHE A 132 -35.53 -7.01 11.32
C PHE A 132 -34.83 -6.27 12.47
N GLU A 133 -34.56 -6.96 13.58
CA GLU A 133 -33.74 -6.44 14.67
C GLU A 133 -32.32 -6.15 14.19
N GLU A 134 -31.69 -7.09 13.51
CA GLU A 134 -30.34 -6.90 12.96
C GLU A 134 -30.30 -5.80 11.88
N ILE A 135 -31.30 -5.76 10.98
CA ILE A 135 -31.45 -4.68 9.98
C ILE A 135 -31.55 -3.33 10.68
N ARG A 136 -32.38 -3.23 11.73
CA ARG A 136 -32.52 -1.99 12.51
C ARG A 136 -31.18 -1.56 13.08
N GLU A 137 -30.47 -2.45 13.77
CA GLU A 137 -29.17 -2.13 14.37
C GLU A 137 -28.14 -1.69 13.31
N ILE A 138 -28.10 -2.37 12.16
CA ILE A 138 -27.21 -1.97 11.05
C ILE A 138 -27.57 -0.58 10.53
N LEU A 139 -28.86 -0.31 10.28
CA LEU A 139 -29.31 1.01 9.80
C LEU A 139 -28.99 2.13 10.79
N LEU A 140 -29.16 1.86 12.09
CA LEU A 140 -28.81 2.82 13.14
C LEU A 140 -27.30 3.05 13.24
N SER A 141 -26.47 2.02 12.97
CA SER A 141 -25.00 2.15 12.98
C SER A 141 -24.46 3.14 11.93
N PHE A 142 -25.21 3.39 10.85
CA PHE A 142 -24.85 4.39 9.84
C PHE A 142 -25.16 5.82 10.26
N LEU A 143 -25.99 6.01 11.28
CA LEU A 143 -26.46 7.31 11.74
C LEU A 143 -25.68 7.76 12.98
N THR A 144 -25.35 9.05 13.01
CA THR A 144 -24.93 9.70 14.25
C THR A 144 -26.18 9.92 15.13
N GLY A 145 -26.05 9.75 16.45
CA GLY A 145 -27.18 9.86 17.37
C GLY A 145 -27.92 11.22 17.28
N GLY A 146 -29.23 11.21 17.54
CA GLY A 146 -30.05 12.43 17.58
C GLY A 146 -30.69 12.87 16.25
N ASN A 147 -30.59 12.05 15.21
CA ASN A 147 -31.21 12.35 13.91
C ASN A 147 -32.73 12.04 13.91
N ARG A 148 -33.55 12.87 13.22
CA ARG A 148 -34.99 12.58 13.04
C ARG A 148 -35.25 11.21 12.40
N LEU A 149 -34.36 10.82 11.49
CA LEU A 149 -34.39 9.51 10.83
C LEU A 149 -34.15 8.35 11.81
N HIS A 150 -33.29 8.55 12.81
CA HIS A 150 -33.04 7.56 13.86
C HIS A 150 -34.34 7.24 14.62
N ASN A 151 -35.08 8.27 15.04
CA ASN A 151 -36.36 8.07 15.73
C ASN A 151 -37.39 7.38 14.83
N GLN A 152 -37.50 7.79 13.57
CA GLN A 152 -38.41 7.16 12.61
C GLN A 152 -38.09 5.67 12.39
N ILE A 153 -36.81 5.29 12.33
CA ILE A 153 -36.40 3.89 12.22
C ILE A 153 -36.80 3.11 13.48
N CYS A 154 -36.54 3.65 14.68
CA CYS A 154 -36.91 2.99 15.93
C CYS A 154 -38.43 2.84 16.11
N GLU A 155 -39.23 3.82 15.68
CA GLU A 155 -40.70 3.78 15.76
C GLU A 155 -41.33 2.76 14.81
N VAL A 156 -40.82 2.67 13.57
CA VAL A 156 -41.39 1.76 12.55
C VAL A 156 -40.86 0.33 12.71
N LEU A 157 -39.58 0.17 13.06
CA LEU A 157 -38.95 -1.14 13.33
C LEU A 157 -38.94 -1.43 14.84
N ASP A 158 -40.10 -1.29 15.48
CA ASP A 158 -40.30 -1.72 16.87
C ASP A 158 -40.66 -3.22 16.89
N ILE A 159 -39.71 -4.04 17.32
CA ILE A 159 -39.83 -5.51 17.31
C ILE A 159 -40.95 -5.98 18.25
N ASP A 160 -41.19 -5.29 19.36
CA ASP A 160 -42.26 -5.66 20.29
C ASP A 160 -43.64 -5.38 19.68
N LEU A 161 -43.77 -4.25 18.98
CA LEU A 161 -44.98 -3.92 18.24
C LEU A 161 -45.22 -4.89 17.07
N ILE A 162 -44.17 -5.22 16.32
CA ILE A 162 -44.24 -6.17 15.20
C ILE A 162 -44.63 -7.57 15.70
N ARG A 163 -44.10 -8.00 16.85
CA ARG A 163 -44.46 -9.28 17.50
C ARG A 163 -45.94 -9.30 17.89
N GLN A 164 -46.44 -8.22 18.48
CA GLN A 164 -47.88 -8.08 18.82
C GLN A 164 -48.77 -8.12 17.56
N GLN A 165 -48.36 -7.46 16.48
CA GLN A 165 -49.09 -7.50 15.21
C GLN A 165 -49.14 -8.92 14.63
N ALA A 166 -48.08 -9.69 14.77
CA ALA A 166 -48.03 -11.07 14.31
C ALA A 166 -48.94 -12.01 15.13
N GLU A 167 -48.99 -11.85 16.46
CA GLU A 167 -49.92 -12.60 17.33
C GLU A 167 -51.39 -12.39 16.93
N HIS A 168 -51.71 -11.21 16.39
CA HIS A 168 -53.04 -10.86 15.89
C HIS A 168 -53.21 -11.06 14.37
N SER A 169 -52.27 -11.73 13.69
CA SER A 169 -52.30 -11.97 12.23
C SER A 169 -52.44 -10.69 11.38
N ALA A 170 -51.86 -9.59 11.85
CA ALA A 170 -51.93 -8.26 11.22
C ALA A 170 -50.56 -7.75 10.71
N VAL A 171 -49.49 -8.58 10.81
CA VAL A 171 -48.14 -8.19 10.41
C VAL A 171 -47.99 -8.15 8.88
N ASP A 172 -47.44 -7.05 8.35
CA ASP A 172 -47.11 -6.89 6.94
C ASP A 172 -45.58 -6.87 6.74
N ILE A 173 -45.00 -8.06 6.55
CA ILE A 173 -43.56 -8.23 6.32
C ILE A 173 -43.11 -7.54 5.03
N GLN A 174 -43.96 -7.56 3.99
CA GLN A 174 -43.62 -6.95 2.71
C GLN A 174 -43.61 -5.42 2.83
N GLY A 175 -44.55 -4.84 3.57
CA GLY A 175 -44.55 -3.42 3.92
C GLY A 175 -43.31 -2.99 4.71
N LEU A 176 -42.92 -3.77 5.73
CA LEU A 176 -41.71 -3.52 6.52
C LEU A 176 -40.44 -3.58 5.66
N ALA A 177 -40.30 -4.59 4.81
CA ALA A 177 -39.16 -4.70 3.90
C ALA A 177 -39.12 -3.53 2.88
N ASN A 178 -40.27 -3.12 2.34
CA ASN A 178 -40.35 -1.96 1.46
C ASN A 178 -39.97 -0.65 2.17
N TYR A 179 -40.35 -0.51 3.44
CA TYR A 179 -39.90 0.61 4.26
C TYR A 179 -38.38 0.62 4.41
N VAL A 180 -37.78 -0.52 4.78
CA VAL A 180 -36.33 -0.70 4.87
C VAL A 180 -35.64 -0.32 3.56
N ILE A 181 -36.11 -0.83 2.41
CA ILE A 181 -35.54 -0.50 1.09
C ILE A 181 -35.64 1.00 0.79
N ASN A 182 -36.72 1.66 1.20
CA ASN A 182 -36.87 3.11 1.03
C ASN A 182 -35.91 3.90 1.94
N ILE A 183 -35.68 3.46 3.17
CA ILE A 183 -34.68 4.06 4.06
C ILE A 183 -33.28 3.85 3.48
N MET A 184 -32.94 2.62 3.06
CA MET A 184 -31.66 2.32 2.40
C MET A 184 -31.44 3.22 1.19
N GLY A 185 -32.44 3.38 0.32
CA GLY A 185 -32.35 4.28 -0.84
C GLY A 185 -32.10 5.75 -0.50
N LYS A 186 -32.47 6.21 0.71
CA LYS A 186 -32.17 7.58 1.17
C LYS A 186 -30.77 7.72 1.78
N MET A 187 -30.16 6.62 2.24
CA MET A 187 -28.86 6.62 2.92
C MET A 187 -27.71 6.09 2.05
N CYS A 188 -28.02 5.39 0.96
CA CYS A 188 -27.04 4.81 0.06
C CYS A 188 -26.24 5.88 -0.71
N ALA A 189 -25.01 5.51 -1.09
CA ALA A 189 -24.26 6.26 -2.08
C ALA A 189 -24.91 6.09 -3.48
N PRO A 190 -24.82 7.09 -4.38
CA PRO A 190 -25.46 7.02 -5.71
C PRO A 190 -25.06 5.82 -6.57
N VAL A 191 -23.87 5.23 -6.32
CA VAL A 191 -23.41 4.02 -7.00
C VAL A 191 -24.29 2.79 -6.74
N ARG A 192 -25.09 2.81 -5.65
CA ARG A 192 -25.98 1.72 -5.22
C ARG A 192 -27.43 1.91 -5.68
N ASP A 193 -27.73 2.95 -6.44
CA ASP A 193 -29.10 3.21 -6.91
C ASP A 193 -29.64 2.08 -7.81
N GLU A 194 -28.76 1.35 -8.49
CA GLU A 194 -29.13 0.15 -9.25
C GLU A 194 -29.50 -1.01 -8.32
N ASP A 195 -28.66 -1.30 -7.31
CA ASP A 195 -28.89 -2.36 -6.32
C ASP A 195 -30.23 -2.15 -5.59
N ILE A 196 -30.57 -0.89 -5.25
CA ILE A 196 -31.86 -0.52 -4.63
C ILE A 196 -33.04 -0.70 -5.60
N ARG A 197 -32.82 -0.52 -6.90
CA ARG A 197 -33.88 -0.72 -7.91
C ARG A 197 -34.17 -2.20 -8.12
N GLU A 198 -33.12 -3.02 -8.18
CA GLU A 198 -33.25 -4.49 -8.23
C GLU A 198 -33.97 -5.03 -6.99
N LEU A 199 -33.65 -4.48 -5.81
CA LEU A 199 -34.34 -4.79 -4.56
C LEU A 199 -35.85 -4.54 -4.63
N LYS A 200 -36.26 -3.36 -5.15
CA LYS A 200 -37.68 -3.01 -5.31
C LYS A 200 -38.43 -3.90 -6.31
N ALA A 201 -37.71 -4.53 -7.24
CA ALA A 201 -38.30 -5.41 -8.24
C ALA A 201 -38.50 -6.86 -7.73
N THR A 202 -37.89 -7.21 -6.59
CA THR A 202 -37.95 -8.57 -6.03
C THR A 202 -39.29 -8.82 -5.35
N THR A 203 -40.01 -9.86 -5.79
CA THR A 203 -41.34 -10.20 -5.25
C THR A 203 -41.32 -11.25 -4.13
N ASN A 204 -40.31 -12.14 -4.09
CA ASN A 204 -40.20 -13.15 -3.03
C ASN A 204 -39.65 -12.51 -1.75
N ILE A 205 -40.34 -12.72 -0.62
CA ILE A 205 -40.01 -12.11 0.68
C ILE A 205 -38.63 -12.54 1.19
N VAL A 206 -38.31 -13.84 1.10
CA VAL A 206 -37.05 -14.41 1.59
C VAL A 206 -35.89 -13.89 0.75
N GLU A 207 -36.04 -13.88 -0.57
CA GLU A 207 -35.02 -13.35 -1.48
C GLU A 207 -34.85 -11.84 -1.29
N MET A 208 -35.93 -11.09 -1.05
CA MET A 208 -35.87 -9.67 -0.74
C MET A 208 -35.07 -9.41 0.55
N LEU A 209 -35.35 -10.14 1.64
CA LEU A 209 -34.57 -10.04 2.89
C LEU A 209 -33.10 -10.40 2.66
N ARG A 210 -32.83 -11.45 1.89
CA ARG A 210 -31.46 -11.84 1.54
C ARG A 210 -30.71 -10.75 0.78
N GLN A 211 -31.34 -10.15 -0.22
CA GLN A 211 -30.73 -9.05 -0.98
C GLN A 211 -30.58 -7.79 -0.12
N ILE A 212 -31.50 -7.53 0.83
CA ILE A 212 -31.37 -6.41 1.79
C ILE A 212 -30.06 -6.54 2.56
N PHE A 213 -29.78 -7.72 3.15
CA PHE A 213 -28.52 -7.95 3.86
C PHE A 213 -27.29 -7.79 2.98
N ARG A 214 -27.35 -8.30 1.74
CA ARG A 214 -26.26 -8.11 0.77
C ARG A 214 -25.97 -6.63 0.51
N VAL A 215 -27.01 -5.81 0.32
CA VAL A 215 -26.84 -4.38 0.08
C VAL A 215 -26.43 -3.64 1.35
N LEU A 216 -26.91 -4.03 2.53
CA LEU A 216 -26.46 -3.49 3.82
C LEU A 216 -24.96 -3.75 4.06
N ASP A 217 -24.46 -4.94 3.72
CA ASP A 217 -23.02 -5.24 3.78
C ASP A 217 -22.20 -4.33 2.86
N LEU A 218 -22.71 -4.06 1.66
CA LEU A 218 -22.10 -3.13 0.72
C LEU A 218 -22.13 -1.69 1.25
N MET A 219 -23.26 -1.26 1.82
CA MET A 219 -23.38 0.06 2.47
C MET A 219 -22.40 0.21 3.64
N ARG A 220 -22.19 -0.85 4.44
CA ARG A 220 -21.21 -0.86 5.52
C ARG A 220 -19.81 -0.65 4.99
N MET A 221 -19.45 -1.34 3.91
CA MET A 221 -18.17 -1.16 3.24
C MET A 221 -17.99 0.27 2.70
N ASP A 222 -19.04 0.81 2.06
CA ASP A 222 -19.04 2.17 1.52
C ASP A 222 -18.83 3.20 2.64
N MET A 223 -19.53 3.03 3.77
CA MET A 223 -19.39 3.90 4.95
C MET A 223 -17.99 3.80 5.57
N THR A 224 -17.44 2.59 5.73
CA THR A 224 -16.07 2.43 6.24
C THR A 224 -15.05 3.10 5.32
N ASN A 225 -15.17 2.90 4.01
CA ASN A 225 -14.30 3.56 3.03
C ASN A 225 -14.46 5.09 3.03
N PHE A 226 -15.67 5.60 3.26
CA PHE A 226 -15.92 7.03 3.44
C PHE A 226 -15.24 7.56 4.72
N VAL A 227 -15.38 6.88 5.84
CA VAL A 227 -14.71 7.24 7.11
C VAL A 227 -13.19 7.24 6.95
N ILE A 228 -12.61 6.21 6.31
CA ILE A 228 -11.19 6.13 6.00
C ILE A 228 -10.72 7.36 5.21
N ARG A 229 -11.47 7.76 4.18
CA ARG A 229 -11.15 8.97 3.39
C ARG A 229 -11.20 10.25 4.23
N ASN A 230 -12.17 10.37 5.14
CA ASN A 230 -12.30 11.54 6.00
C ASN A 230 -11.19 11.64 7.06
N ILE A 231 -10.78 10.51 7.63
CA ILE A 231 -9.75 10.49 8.69
C ILE A 231 -8.32 10.48 8.14
N ARG A 232 -8.12 10.09 6.87
CA ARG A 232 -6.79 10.02 6.24
C ARG A 232 -5.90 11.26 6.47
N PRO A 233 -6.38 12.51 6.34
CA PRO A 233 -5.53 13.68 6.58
C PRO A 233 -4.98 13.74 8.01
N HIS A 234 -5.77 13.29 9.00
CA HIS A 234 -5.33 13.21 10.39
C HIS A 234 -4.30 12.10 10.58
N ILE A 235 -4.49 10.94 9.95
CA ILE A 235 -3.51 9.85 9.97
C ILE A 235 -2.19 10.32 9.35
N GLN A 236 -2.24 10.96 8.18
CA GLN A 236 -1.04 11.51 7.52
C GLN A 236 -0.27 12.50 8.40
N HIS A 237 -0.96 13.33 9.17
CA HIS A 237 -0.33 14.30 10.07
C HIS A 237 0.45 13.63 11.22
N HIS A 238 -0.09 12.54 11.78
CA HIS A 238 0.50 11.85 12.93
C HIS A 238 1.31 10.60 12.57
N LEU A 239 1.37 10.22 11.30
CA LEU A 239 1.93 8.95 10.84
C LEU A 239 3.36 8.72 11.31
N VAL A 240 4.22 9.74 11.17
CA VAL A 240 5.65 9.64 11.50
C VAL A 240 5.88 9.31 12.97
N GLU A 241 5.13 9.98 13.86
CA GLU A 241 5.22 9.75 15.30
C GLU A 241 4.63 8.39 15.67
N TYR A 242 3.46 8.04 15.09
CA TYR A 242 2.80 6.78 15.34
C TYR A 242 3.67 5.57 14.93
N GLU A 243 4.18 5.55 13.70
CA GLU A 243 5.05 4.46 13.22
C GLU A 243 6.33 4.36 14.03
N ARG A 244 6.95 5.51 14.38
CA ARG A 244 8.17 5.50 15.19
C ARG A 244 7.94 4.90 16.57
N ASN A 245 6.85 5.28 17.24
CA ASN A 245 6.52 4.78 18.56
C ASN A 245 6.17 3.29 18.52
N LYS A 246 5.34 2.86 17.55
CA LYS A 246 4.99 1.46 17.36
C LYS A 246 6.21 0.59 17.03
N PHE A 247 7.09 1.10 16.17
CA PHE A 247 8.33 0.41 15.87
C PHE A 247 9.24 0.31 17.09
N GLN A 248 9.32 1.36 17.92
CA GLN A 248 10.07 1.34 19.19
C GLN A 248 9.52 0.27 20.17
N GLU A 249 8.19 0.12 20.28
CA GLU A 249 7.57 -0.96 21.08
C GLU A 249 8.00 -2.35 20.58
N ILE A 250 7.95 -2.56 19.25
CA ILE A 250 8.39 -3.83 18.64
C ILE A 250 9.87 -4.12 18.94
N LEU A 251 10.72 -3.09 18.95
CA LEU A 251 12.15 -3.22 19.25
C LEU A 251 12.43 -3.58 20.71
N GLU A 252 11.61 -3.10 21.64
CA GLU A 252 11.71 -3.44 23.06
C GLU A 252 11.37 -4.92 23.31
N GLU A 253 10.40 -5.45 22.56
CA GLU A 253 10.04 -6.87 22.58
C GLU A 253 11.06 -7.74 21.82
N THR A 254 11.73 -7.20 20.79
CA THR A 254 12.67 -7.95 19.92
C THR A 254 14.01 -7.21 19.69
N PRO A 255 15.00 -7.35 20.61
CA PRO A 255 16.26 -6.59 20.55
C PRO A 255 17.14 -6.84 19.32
N ASN A 256 16.98 -7.99 18.65
CA ASN A 256 17.74 -8.37 17.45
C ASN A 256 17.04 -7.99 16.13
N ALA A 257 15.96 -7.23 16.15
CA ALA A 257 15.15 -6.91 14.97
C ALA A 257 15.82 -5.99 13.93
N PHE A 258 17.07 -5.56 14.12
CA PHE A 258 17.83 -4.72 13.18
C PHE A 258 18.90 -5.46 12.39
N SER A 259 18.94 -6.80 12.40
CA SER A 259 20.07 -7.53 11.79
C SER A 259 20.22 -7.21 10.30
N GLN A 260 19.13 -7.18 9.54
CA GLN A 260 19.19 -6.98 8.09
C GLN A 260 19.38 -5.51 7.72
N THR A 261 18.74 -4.60 8.46
CA THR A 261 18.96 -3.16 8.31
C THR A 261 20.42 -2.80 8.64
N THR A 262 21.02 -3.43 9.64
CA THR A 262 22.42 -3.19 10.00
C THR A 262 23.37 -3.74 8.94
N GLU A 263 23.13 -4.95 8.44
CA GLU A 263 23.90 -5.56 7.34
C GLU A 263 23.83 -4.72 6.07
N TRP A 264 22.62 -4.28 5.68
CA TRP A 264 22.38 -3.42 4.53
C TRP A 264 23.15 -2.07 4.60
N LEU A 265 23.19 -1.45 5.79
CA LEU A 265 23.97 -0.23 6.00
C LEU A 265 25.47 -0.51 5.99
N LYS A 266 25.94 -1.60 6.61
CA LYS A 266 27.36 -2.00 6.63
C LYS A 266 27.91 -2.23 5.22
N GLU A 267 27.21 -3.00 4.38
CA GLU A 267 27.62 -3.28 3.00
C GLU A 267 27.91 -1.98 2.22
N SER A 268 27.10 -0.94 2.44
CA SER A 268 27.29 0.34 1.77
C SER A 268 28.38 1.20 2.40
N ILE A 269 28.64 1.09 3.69
CA ILE A 269 29.79 1.74 4.34
C ILE A 269 31.10 1.13 3.82
N ASP A 270 31.18 -0.20 3.78
CA ASP A 270 32.39 -0.91 3.36
C ASP A 270 32.74 -0.61 1.89
N GLU A 271 31.75 -0.57 1.00
CA GLU A 271 31.95 -0.19 -0.41
C GLU A 271 32.42 1.26 -0.61
N GLU A 272 31.88 2.22 0.16
CA GLU A 272 32.30 3.62 0.09
C GLU A 272 33.74 3.79 0.62
N LEU A 273 34.08 3.08 1.71
CA LEU A 273 35.44 3.08 2.27
C LEU A 273 36.46 2.48 1.28
N LEU A 274 36.09 1.40 0.58
CA LEU A 274 36.91 0.81 -0.48
C LEU A 274 37.06 1.73 -1.70
N SER A 275 36.01 2.49 -2.04
CA SER A 275 36.01 3.43 -3.16
C SER A 275 36.87 4.67 -2.91
N GLU A 276 36.88 5.22 -1.69
CA GLU A 276 37.76 6.33 -1.31
C GLU A 276 39.24 5.93 -1.30
N THR A 277 39.53 4.68 -0.91
CA THR A 277 40.90 4.14 -0.88
C THR A 277 41.51 4.00 -2.28
N ALA A 278 40.69 3.83 -3.32
CA ALA A 278 41.13 3.69 -4.71
C ALA A 278 41.46 5.04 -5.41
N VAL A 279 41.02 6.18 -4.86
CA VAL A 279 41.13 7.50 -5.54
C VAL A 279 42.33 8.34 -5.07
N SER A 280 42.99 8.01 -3.96
CA SER A 280 44.13 8.78 -3.43
C SER A 280 45.41 7.97 -3.19
N PRO A 281 46.26 7.75 -4.21
CA PRO A 281 47.67 7.47 -4.00
C PRO A 281 48.43 8.80 -3.94
N GLY A 282 48.59 9.34 -2.73
CA GLY A 282 49.59 10.37 -2.45
C GLY A 282 49.02 11.72 -2.00
N THR A 283 48.65 11.83 -0.72
CA THR A 283 49.03 12.99 0.11
C THR A 283 49.01 12.53 1.56
N GLU A 284 50.18 12.52 2.21
CA GLU A 284 50.30 12.31 3.65
C GLU A 284 49.74 13.53 4.39
N GLN A 285 48.51 13.42 4.90
CA GLN A 285 47.99 14.11 6.08
C GLN A 285 46.57 13.60 6.33
N SER A 286 46.33 13.03 7.51
CA SER A 286 45.02 12.58 7.96
C SER A 286 43.99 13.71 7.90
N PRO A 287 42.81 13.40 7.36
CA PRO A 287 41.62 13.41 8.18
C PRO A 287 40.97 12.02 8.14
N THR A 288 40.36 11.61 9.23
CA THR A 288 39.44 10.46 9.24
C THR A 288 38.46 10.60 8.05
N PRO A 289 38.17 9.52 7.29
CA PRO A 289 37.23 9.59 6.17
C PRO A 289 35.90 10.10 6.70
N SER A 290 35.55 11.34 6.38
CA SER A 290 34.32 11.96 6.86
C SER A 290 33.17 11.50 5.97
N LEU A 291 32.87 10.21 6.04
CA LEU A 291 31.72 9.60 5.39
C LEU A 291 30.47 10.35 5.89
N SER A 292 29.79 11.06 4.99
CA SER A 292 28.52 11.69 5.33
C SER A 292 27.46 10.59 5.50
N PRO A 293 26.86 10.41 6.70
CA PRO A 293 25.87 9.34 6.92
C PRO A 293 24.67 9.48 5.99
N LEU A 294 24.33 10.71 5.59
CA LEU A 294 23.26 10.99 4.63
C LEU A 294 23.61 10.52 3.21
N LEU A 295 24.87 10.70 2.78
CA LEU A 295 25.33 10.23 1.47
C LEU A 295 25.34 8.71 1.41
N VAL A 296 25.88 8.07 2.45
CA VAL A 296 25.87 6.60 2.57
C VAL A 296 24.43 6.09 2.51
N LEU A 297 23.54 6.64 3.32
CA LEU A 297 22.13 6.25 3.34
C LEU A 297 21.45 6.45 1.98
N ASN A 298 21.71 7.56 1.27
CA ASN A 298 21.20 7.79 -0.08
C ASN A 298 21.71 6.73 -1.07
N ASN A 299 22.98 6.35 -0.98
CA ASN A 299 23.55 5.30 -1.82
C ASN A 299 22.93 3.94 -1.48
N CYS A 300 22.66 3.62 -0.20
CA CYS A 300 21.93 2.42 0.20
C CYS A 300 20.55 2.35 -0.48
N TYR A 301 19.80 3.45 -0.47
CA TYR A 301 18.52 3.53 -1.18
C TYR A 301 18.69 3.31 -2.68
N LEU A 302 19.66 3.96 -3.34
CA LEU A 302 19.89 3.76 -4.77
C LEU A 302 20.19 2.31 -5.15
N LYS A 303 20.84 1.53 -4.27
CA LYS A 303 21.05 0.09 -4.48
C LYS A 303 19.75 -0.71 -4.47
N LEU A 304 18.71 -0.24 -3.76
CA LEU A 304 17.40 -0.92 -3.76
C LEU A 304 16.76 -0.95 -5.16
N LEU A 305 17.05 0.03 -6.02
CA LEU A 305 16.56 0.05 -7.40
C LEU A 305 17.16 -1.06 -8.28
N GLN A 306 18.20 -1.74 -7.79
CA GLN A 306 18.85 -2.88 -8.44
C GLN A 306 18.77 -4.14 -7.56
N TRP A 307 17.90 -4.11 -6.55
CA TRP A 307 17.76 -5.21 -5.61
C TRP A 307 17.13 -6.42 -6.27
N ASP A 308 17.61 -7.60 -5.89
CA ASP A 308 16.95 -8.84 -6.24
C ASP A 308 15.93 -9.19 -5.15
N TYR A 309 14.68 -8.78 -5.38
CA TYR A 309 13.56 -9.00 -4.47
C TYR A 309 13.19 -10.49 -4.31
N GLN A 310 13.74 -11.41 -5.11
CA GLN A 310 13.47 -12.85 -5.00
C GLN A 310 14.48 -13.57 -4.08
N THR A 311 15.73 -13.11 -4.06
CA THR A 311 16.81 -13.80 -3.33
C THR A 311 17.29 -13.07 -2.09
N LYS A 312 17.20 -11.73 -2.07
CA LYS A 312 17.72 -10.92 -0.98
C LYS A 312 16.60 -10.44 -0.05
N VAL A 313 16.78 -10.66 1.24
CA VAL A 313 15.87 -10.19 2.30
C VAL A 313 15.90 -8.67 2.38
N LEU A 314 14.73 -8.04 2.40
CA LEU A 314 14.61 -6.59 2.57
C LEU A 314 14.93 -6.15 4.01
N PRO A 315 15.51 -4.95 4.20
CA PRO A 315 15.67 -4.36 5.52
C PRO A 315 14.32 -4.27 6.25
N GLU A 316 14.32 -4.53 7.56
CA GLU A 316 13.10 -4.56 8.38
C GLU A 316 12.36 -3.22 8.34
N THR A 317 13.10 -2.12 8.29
CA THR A 317 12.59 -0.74 8.15
C THR A 317 11.86 -0.46 6.83
N LEU A 318 11.97 -1.33 5.83
CA LEU A 318 11.37 -1.17 4.50
C LEU A 318 10.31 -2.23 4.18
N LEU A 319 10.00 -3.13 5.11
CA LEU A 319 9.05 -4.23 4.88
C LEU A 319 7.66 -3.74 4.49
N THR A 320 7.17 -2.68 5.13
CA THR A 320 5.85 -2.07 4.83
C THR A 320 5.75 -1.58 3.39
N ASP A 321 6.87 -1.09 2.83
CA ASP A 321 6.97 -0.56 1.47
C ASP A 321 7.50 -1.59 0.45
N GLY A 322 7.78 -2.83 0.88
CA GLY A 322 8.53 -3.80 0.07
C GLY A 322 7.89 -4.10 -1.28
N THR A 323 6.58 -4.32 -1.32
CA THR A 323 5.82 -4.57 -2.55
C THR A 323 5.83 -3.36 -3.48
N ARG A 324 5.68 -2.14 -2.94
CA ARG A 324 5.71 -0.89 -3.73
C ARG A 324 7.10 -0.65 -4.32
N LEU A 325 8.15 -0.89 -3.55
CA LEU A 325 9.54 -0.79 -4.00
C LEU A 325 9.84 -1.80 -5.11
N GLN A 326 9.33 -3.02 -4.99
CA GLN A 326 9.43 -4.03 -6.05
C GLN A 326 8.72 -3.55 -7.33
N GLU A 327 7.45 -3.13 -7.25
CA GLU A 327 6.70 -2.65 -8.41
C GLU A 327 7.37 -1.44 -9.09
N LEU A 328 7.92 -0.51 -8.31
CA LEU A 328 8.67 0.64 -8.84
C LEU A 328 9.95 0.19 -9.55
N THR A 329 10.67 -0.78 -8.99
CA THR A 329 11.89 -1.33 -9.60
C THR A 329 11.58 -2.07 -10.90
N GLU A 330 10.48 -2.83 -10.94
CA GLU A 330 10.01 -3.52 -12.14
C GLU A 330 9.65 -2.53 -13.26
N LYS A 331 8.86 -1.48 -12.92
CA LYS A 331 8.54 -0.39 -13.85
C LYS A 331 9.80 0.35 -14.32
N LEU A 332 10.75 0.61 -13.43
CA LEU A 332 12.01 1.27 -13.79
C LEU A 332 12.82 0.43 -14.79
N ASN A 333 12.88 -0.88 -14.58
CA ASN A 333 13.55 -1.79 -15.50
C ASN A 333 12.85 -1.81 -16.88
N GLN A 334 11.51 -1.79 -16.93
CA GLN A 334 10.76 -1.68 -18.18
C GLN A 334 11.08 -0.36 -18.90
N LEU A 335 11.08 0.77 -18.19
CA LEU A 335 11.43 2.08 -18.75
C LEU A 335 12.88 2.14 -19.25
N LYS A 336 13.82 1.52 -18.51
CA LYS A 336 15.22 1.38 -18.93
C LYS A 336 15.32 0.67 -20.28
N MET A 337 14.59 -0.43 -20.48
CA MET A 337 14.58 -1.15 -21.75
C MET A 337 13.99 -0.30 -22.89
N ILE A 338 12.89 0.41 -22.64
CA ILE A 338 12.28 1.34 -23.61
C ILE A 338 13.26 2.45 -24.00
N ALA A 339 14.01 3.00 -23.05
CA ALA A 339 15.03 4.01 -23.32
C ALA A 339 16.18 3.45 -24.17
N CYS A 340 16.64 2.22 -23.89
CA CYS A 340 17.66 1.55 -24.69
C CYS A 340 17.20 1.33 -26.14
N LEU A 341 15.99 0.80 -26.32
CA LEU A 341 15.38 0.57 -27.64
C LEU A 341 15.24 1.88 -28.42
N SER A 342 14.79 2.94 -27.74
CA SER A 342 14.63 4.27 -28.32
C SER A 342 15.98 4.87 -28.72
N LEU A 343 17.03 4.68 -27.89
CA LEU A 343 18.37 5.16 -28.21
C LEU A 343 18.97 4.44 -29.41
N ILE A 344 18.82 3.12 -29.52
CA ILE A 344 19.27 2.35 -30.69
C ILE A 344 18.52 2.81 -31.95
N THR A 345 17.19 2.94 -31.85
CA THR A 345 16.36 3.41 -32.97
C THR A 345 16.79 4.80 -33.43
N ASN A 346 17.01 5.74 -32.49
CA ASN A 346 17.47 7.09 -32.82
C ASN A 346 18.90 7.11 -33.36
N ASN A 347 19.79 6.22 -32.93
CA ASN A 347 21.13 6.15 -33.53
C ASN A 347 21.11 5.61 -34.96
N MET A 348 20.26 4.63 -35.26
CA MET A 348 20.21 4.00 -36.60
C MET A 348 19.32 4.77 -37.58
N VAL A 349 18.22 5.34 -37.10
CA VAL A 349 17.13 5.91 -37.93
C VAL A 349 16.83 7.37 -37.53
N GLY A 350 17.59 7.97 -36.61
CA GLY A 350 17.33 9.31 -36.06
C GLY A 350 17.15 10.39 -37.12
N ALA A 351 18.06 10.44 -38.10
CA ALA A 351 18.02 11.40 -39.21
C ALA A 351 16.78 11.23 -40.12
N ILE A 352 16.18 10.04 -40.12
CA ILE A 352 14.98 9.71 -40.90
C ILE A 352 13.71 10.01 -40.08
N THR A 353 13.79 9.83 -38.76
CA THR A 353 12.68 10.08 -37.82
C THR A 353 12.61 11.53 -37.33
N GLU A 354 13.57 12.38 -37.71
CA GLU A 354 13.64 13.78 -37.30
C GLU A 354 12.37 14.53 -37.74
N GLY A 355 11.59 15.05 -36.78
CA GLY A 355 10.31 15.71 -37.02
C GLY A 355 9.06 14.81 -37.01
N LEU A 356 9.14 13.54 -36.54
CA LEU A 356 7.98 12.64 -36.35
C LEU A 356 7.79 12.23 -34.87
N PRO A 357 7.34 13.13 -33.99
CA PRO A 357 7.11 12.80 -32.57
C PRO A 357 6.04 11.72 -32.37
N GLU A 358 5.06 11.63 -33.28
CA GLU A 358 4.03 10.58 -33.23
C GLU A 358 4.59 9.17 -33.45
N LEU A 359 5.59 9.01 -34.32
CA LEU A 359 6.23 7.71 -34.56
C LEU A 359 6.98 7.25 -33.31
N ALA A 360 7.75 8.14 -32.68
CA ALA A 360 8.44 7.84 -31.42
C ALA A 360 7.45 7.41 -30.32
N ASN A 361 6.31 8.10 -30.20
CA ASN A 361 5.26 7.73 -29.26
C ASN A 361 4.60 6.38 -29.57
N ARG A 362 4.38 6.05 -30.85
CA ARG A 362 3.86 4.73 -31.26
C ARG A 362 4.84 3.60 -30.94
N LEU A 363 6.12 3.78 -31.26
CA LEU A 363 7.18 2.81 -30.96
C LEU A 363 7.33 2.60 -29.45
N LYS A 364 7.25 3.68 -28.66
CA LYS A 364 7.21 3.61 -27.19
C LYS A 364 6.02 2.77 -26.70
N ARG A 365 4.80 2.98 -27.22
CA ARG A 365 3.61 2.20 -26.84
C ARG A 365 3.75 0.72 -27.19
N ILE A 366 4.21 0.42 -28.40
CA ILE A 366 4.48 -0.96 -28.84
C ILE A 366 5.48 -1.64 -27.90
N SER A 367 6.57 -0.94 -27.58
CA SER A 367 7.62 -1.45 -26.69
C SER A 367 7.09 -1.66 -25.27
N ALA A 368 6.27 -0.74 -24.76
CA ALA A 368 5.65 -0.87 -23.45
C ALA A 368 4.75 -2.11 -23.34
N VAL A 369 3.89 -2.34 -24.33
CA VAL A 369 2.98 -3.50 -24.36
C VAL A 369 3.76 -4.82 -24.47
N LEU A 370 4.77 -4.89 -25.34
CA LEU A 370 5.55 -6.12 -25.53
C LEU A 370 6.52 -6.41 -24.37
N LEU A 371 6.85 -5.41 -23.55
CA LEU A 371 7.64 -5.56 -22.33
C LEU A 371 6.78 -5.70 -21.07
N GLU A 372 5.45 -5.75 -21.21
CA GLU A 372 4.55 -5.95 -20.08
C GLU A 372 4.75 -7.36 -19.48
N GLY A 373 5.00 -7.43 -18.17
CA GLY A 373 5.28 -8.69 -17.48
C GLY A 373 6.72 -9.19 -17.58
N MET A 374 7.69 -8.33 -17.93
CA MET A 374 9.13 -8.65 -17.96
C MET A 374 9.67 -9.23 -16.64
N ASN A 375 8.98 -8.97 -15.53
CA ASN A 375 9.29 -9.44 -14.19
C ASN A 375 8.78 -10.86 -13.87
N LYS A 376 8.02 -11.50 -14.77
CA LYS A 376 7.52 -12.87 -14.59
C LYS A 376 8.58 -13.88 -15.05
N GLU A 377 8.76 -14.97 -14.30
CA GLU A 377 9.72 -16.04 -14.64
C GLU A 377 9.47 -16.68 -16.02
N THR A 378 8.23 -16.63 -16.50
CA THR A 378 7.82 -17.17 -17.80
C THR A 378 8.12 -16.24 -18.98
N PHE A 379 8.60 -15.03 -18.74
CA PHE A 379 8.79 -14.03 -19.78
C PHE A 379 10.07 -14.28 -20.59
N ASN A 380 9.91 -14.47 -21.90
CA ASN A 380 11.03 -14.61 -22.83
C ASN A 380 11.48 -13.25 -23.36
N LEU A 381 12.43 -12.61 -22.67
CA LEU A 381 12.96 -11.31 -23.05
C LEU A 381 13.54 -11.28 -24.47
N LYS A 382 14.19 -12.36 -24.90
CA LYS A 382 14.79 -12.43 -26.24
C LYS A 382 13.73 -12.42 -27.34
N GLU A 383 12.62 -13.13 -27.14
CA GLU A 383 11.50 -13.17 -28.09
C GLU A 383 10.75 -11.84 -28.14
N ALA A 384 10.54 -11.21 -26.98
CA ALA A 384 9.94 -9.88 -26.89
C ALA A 384 10.79 -8.84 -27.64
N LEU A 385 12.11 -8.81 -27.41
CA LEU A 385 13.04 -7.89 -28.10
C LEU A 385 13.07 -8.11 -29.61
N ASN A 386 13.05 -9.36 -30.08
CA ASN A 386 12.94 -9.67 -31.50
C ASN A 386 11.63 -9.16 -32.11
N SER A 387 10.51 -9.40 -31.42
CA SER A 387 9.18 -8.94 -31.84
C SER A 387 9.11 -7.42 -31.91
N ILE A 388 9.68 -6.72 -30.92
CA ILE A 388 9.80 -5.25 -30.92
C ILE A 388 10.65 -4.77 -32.10
N GLY A 389 11.75 -5.47 -32.42
CA GLY A 389 12.60 -5.14 -33.56
C GLY A 389 11.87 -5.24 -34.90
N VAL A 390 11.13 -6.33 -35.12
CA VAL A 390 10.32 -6.53 -36.33
C VAL A 390 9.22 -5.46 -36.45
N GLN A 391 8.51 -5.18 -35.36
CA GLN A 391 7.45 -4.15 -35.36
C GLN A 391 8.01 -2.74 -35.56
N THR A 392 9.18 -2.44 -34.98
CA THR A 392 9.87 -1.16 -35.18
C THR A 392 10.25 -0.98 -36.65
N CYS A 393 10.84 -2.00 -37.28
CA CYS A 393 11.12 -1.99 -38.71
C CYS A 393 9.86 -1.77 -39.56
N ALA A 394 8.74 -2.41 -39.21
CA ALA A 394 7.47 -2.27 -39.93
C ALA A 394 6.90 -0.85 -39.84
N GLU A 395 6.84 -0.27 -38.64
CA GLU A 395 6.33 1.09 -38.41
C GLU A 395 7.24 2.16 -39.04
N VAL A 396 8.57 1.99 -38.94
CA VAL A 396 9.52 2.88 -39.62
C VAL A 396 9.35 2.82 -41.14
N ASN A 397 9.23 1.62 -41.72
CA ASN A 397 9.01 1.46 -43.16
C ASN A 397 7.67 2.05 -43.61
N LYS A 398 6.63 1.97 -42.78
CA LYS A 398 5.33 2.61 -43.04
C LYS A 398 5.47 4.14 -43.08
N ALA A 399 6.12 4.73 -42.08
CA ALA A 399 6.37 6.17 -42.03
C ALA A 399 7.25 6.67 -43.20
N LEU A 400 8.23 5.86 -43.61
CA LEU A 400 9.08 6.14 -44.79
C LEU A 400 8.28 6.15 -46.09
N LYS A 401 7.38 5.18 -46.29
CA LYS A 401 6.49 5.12 -47.46
C LYS A 401 5.54 6.32 -47.51
N GLU A 402 5.00 6.73 -46.37
CA GLU A 402 4.13 7.92 -46.26
C GLU A 402 4.86 9.21 -46.66
N ARG A 403 6.19 9.29 -46.49
CA ARG A 403 7.04 10.40 -46.94
C ARG A 403 7.62 10.25 -48.35
N GLY A 404 7.37 9.13 -49.04
CA GLY A 404 7.94 8.84 -50.35
C GLY A 404 9.45 8.53 -50.32
N SER A 405 10.01 8.22 -49.15
CA SER A 405 11.42 7.83 -48.97
C SER A 405 11.61 6.31 -49.17
N PRO A 406 12.81 5.85 -49.58
CA PRO A 406 13.09 4.43 -49.70
C PRO A 406 12.99 3.74 -48.34
N THR A 407 12.40 2.54 -48.33
CA THR A 407 12.32 1.68 -47.14
C THR A 407 13.72 1.25 -46.68
N LEU A 408 13.85 0.90 -45.40
CA LEU A 408 15.09 0.34 -44.85
C LEU A 408 15.49 -0.94 -45.61
N ASN A 409 16.77 -1.07 -45.95
CA ASN A 409 17.30 -2.28 -46.58
C ASN A 409 17.25 -3.48 -45.59
N ALA A 410 17.30 -4.71 -46.13
CA ALA A 410 17.23 -5.92 -45.32
C ALA A 410 18.38 -6.02 -44.30
N GLU A 411 19.55 -5.49 -44.64
CA GLU A 411 20.72 -5.44 -43.76
C GLU A 411 20.53 -4.50 -42.56
N ALA A 412 19.97 -3.29 -42.75
CA ALA A 412 19.67 -2.38 -41.65
C ALA A 412 18.57 -2.94 -40.74
N GLN A 413 17.56 -3.62 -41.30
CA GLN A 413 16.53 -4.29 -40.51
C GLN A 413 17.12 -5.43 -39.66
N ALA A 414 17.97 -6.27 -40.25
CA ALA A 414 18.65 -7.34 -39.54
C ALA A 414 19.59 -6.80 -38.44
N ASN A 415 20.29 -5.69 -38.72
CA ASN A 415 21.15 -5.02 -37.75
C ASN A 415 20.34 -4.43 -36.58
N LEU A 416 19.21 -3.77 -36.83
CA LEU A 416 18.34 -3.24 -35.77
C LEU A 416 17.82 -4.38 -34.86
N ILE A 417 17.32 -5.46 -35.46
CA ILE A 417 16.83 -6.64 -34.72
C ILE A 417 17.96 -7.30 -33.91
N GLY A 418 19.16 -7.38 -34.49
CA GLY A 418 20.36 -7.89 -33.80
C GLY A 418 20.75 -7.03 -32.59
N GLN A 419 20.75 -5.69 -32.74
CA GLN A 419 21.05 -4.76 -31.64
C GLN A 419 19.98 -4.77 -30.55
N PHE A 420 18.72 -4.99 -30.89
CA PHE A 420 17.67 -5.15 -29.88
C PHE A 420 17.85 -6.46 -29.12
N SER A 421 18.17 -7.55 -29.82
CA SER A 421 18.40 -8.86 -29.19
C SER A 421 19.60 -8.86 -28.24
N SER A 422 20.64 -8.06 -28.53
CA SER A 422 21.81 -7.95 -27.65
C SER A 422 21.54 -7.17 -26.36
N LEU A 423 20.40 -6.49 -26.22
CA LEU A 423 20.01 -5.84 -24.96
C LEU A 423 19.72 -6.85 -23.83
N GLY A 424 19.45 -8.11 -24.16
CA GLY A 424 19.27 -9.18 -23.18
C GLY A 424 20.58 -9.70 -22.57
N GLU A 425 21.74 -9.25 -23.06
CA GLU A 425 23.05 -9.66 -22.55
C GLU A 425 23.45 -8.82 -21.33
N LYS A 426 24.07 -9.46 -20.32
CA LYS A 426 24.41 -8.83 -19.03
C LYS A 426 25.37 -7.64 -19.15
N ASP A 427 26.22 -7.61 -20.17
CA ASP A 427 27.27 -6.59 -20.36
C ASP A 427 27.00 -5.65 -21.54
N ASN A 428 25.73 -5.37 -21.84
CA ASN A 428 25.41 -4.46 -22.92
C ASN A 428 25.82 -2.99 -22.58
N PRO A 429 26.64 -2.32 -23.41
CA PRO A 429 27.12 -0.97 -23.12
C PRO A 429 26.00 0.08 -23.13
N VAL A 430 24.94 -0.12 -23.92
CA VAL A 430 23.77 0.77 -23.96
C VAL A 430 22.98 0.64 -22.67
N CYS A 431 22.74 -0.58 -22.20
CA CYS A 431 22.08 -0.84 -20.91
C CYS A 431 22.87 -0.20 -19.76
N THR A 432 24.19 -0.42 -19.70
CA THR A 432 25.07 0.17 -18.67
C THR A 432 25.06 1.70 -18.71
N LEU A 433 25.03 2.30 -19.91
CA LEU A 433 24.95 3.75 -20.07
C LEU A 433 23.60 4.31 -19.57
N MET A 434 22.48 3.69 -19.94
CA MET A 434 21.15 4.11 -19.48
C MET A 434 21.03 3.97 -17.97
N ASP A 435 21.50 2.86 -17.43
CA ASP A 435 21.50 2.54 -16.01
C ASP A 435 22.31 3.57 -15.20
N LYS A 436 23.50 3.98 -15.68
CA LYS A 436 24.27 5.09 -15.09
C LYS A 436 23.50 6.43 -15.14
N ARG A 437 22.86 6.77 -16.26
CA ARG A 437 22.09 8.02 -16.41
C ARG A 437 20.87 8.05 -15.48
N ILE A 438 20.14 6.93 -15.39
CA ILE A 438 19.00 6.77 -14.48
C ILE A 438 19.46 6.91 -13.03
N ARG A 439 20.56 6.24 -12.63
CA ARG A 439 21.12 6.38 -11.27
C ARG A 439 21.50 7.82 -10.94
N LEU A 440 22.13 8.55 -11.87
CA LEU A 440 22.48 9.95 -11.66
C LEU A 440 21.24 10.82 -11.47
N TYR A 441 20.19 10.59 -12.26
CA TYR A 441 18.91 11.28 -12.11
C TYR A 441 18.25 10.97 -10.75
N MET A 442 18.14 9.69 -10.39
CA MET A 442 17.58 9.27 -9.10
C MET A 442 18.38 9.81 -7.92
N LYS A 443 19.72 9.79 -8.00
CA LYS A 443 20.60 10.39 -6.98
C LYS A 443 20.33 11.87 -6.82
N SER A 444 20.22 12.61 -7.93
CA SER A 444 19.91 14.04 -7.87
C SER A 444 18.56 14.29 -7.21
N LEU A 445 17.56 13.46 -7.48
CA LEU A 445 16.22 13.57 -6.91
C LEU A 445 16.20 13.29 -5.39
N LEU A 446 16.94 12.28 -4.92
CA LEU A 446 17.05 11.96 -3.49
C LEU A 446 17.84 13.00 -2.69
N CYS A 447 18.66 13.81 -3.36
CA CYS A 447 19.42 14.91 -2.76
C CYS A 447 18.67 16.25 -2.79
N LEU A 448 17.50 16.34 -3.46
CA LEU A 448 16.71 17.58 -3.46
C LEU A 448 16.15 17.85 -2.06
N PRO A 449 16.25 19.09 -1.55
CA PRO A 449 15.49 19.52 -0.38
C PRO A 449 13.99 19.42 -0.67
N SER A 450 13.21 18.91 0.27
CA SER A 450 11.73 18.75 0.20
C SER A 450 10.97 20.02 -0.25
N THR A 451 11.59 21.20 -0.17
CA THR A 451 11.00 22.51 -0.48
C THR A 451 11.24 23.01 -1.91
N GLN A 452 12.04 22.34 -2.75
CA GLN A 452 12.43 22.85 -4.07
C GLN A 452 11.55 22.28 -5.19
N LYS A 453 10.79 23.16 -5.87
CA LYS A 453 9.85 22.81 -6.96
C LYS A 453 10.50 22.52 -8.32
N SER A 454 11.80 22.74 -8.47
CA SER A 454 12.48 22.57 -9.77
C SER A 454 13.09 21.18 -9.88
N MET A 455 12.52 20.36 -10.75
CA MET A 455 13.05 19.03 -11.06
C MET A 455 14.47 19.12 -11.64
N PRO A 456 15.35 18.16 -11.32
CA PRO A 456 16.70 18.13 -11.86
C PRO A 456 16.67 17.98 -13.39
N PRO A 457 17.64 18.57 -14.10
CA PRO A 457 17.71 18.47 -15.56
C PRO A 457 17.89 17.01 -15.99
N MET A 458 17.05 16.56 -16.93
CA MET A 458 17.06 15.20 -17.42
C MET A 458 18.36 14.89 -18.20
N PRO A 459 19.08 13.80 -17.89
CA PRO A 459 20.21 13.38 -18.70
C PRO A 459 19.81 13.07 -20.15
N GLY A 460 20.68 13.38 -21.10
CA GLY A 460 20.43 13.12 -22.52
C GLY A 460 20.09 11.66 -22.81
N GLY A 461 19.19 11.40 -23.77
CA GLY A 461 18.74 10.05 -24.14
C GLY A 461 17.57 9.50 -23.31
N LEU A 462 17.20 10.12 -22.18
CA LEU A 462 16.04 9.73 -21.38
C LEU A 462 14.77 10.52 -21.73
N GLY A 463 14.83 11.44 -22.69
CA GLY A 463 13.70 12.31 -23.07
C GLY A 463 12.43 11.55 -23.46
N VAL A 464 12.56 10.34 -24.03
CA VAL A 464 11.41 9.50 -24.41
C VAL A 464 10.63 8.99 -23.21
N ILE A 465 11.29 8.80 -22.06
CA ILE A 465 10.68 8.27 -20.83
C ILE A 465 10.57 9.33 -19.71
N HIS A 466 10.73 10.61 -20.06
CA HIS A 466 10.84 11.69 -19.07
C HIS A 466 9.65 11.71 -18.11
N GLN A 467 8.43 11.77 -18.63
CA GLN A 467 7.21 11.89 -17.81
C GLN A 467 7.04 10.70 -16.88
N GLU A 468 7.27 9.48 -17.36
CA GLU A 468 7.16 8.28 -16.55
C GLU A 468 8.26 8.18 -15.49
N LEU A 469 9.49 8.57 -15.84
CA LEU A 469 10.62 8.55 -14.92
C LEU A 469 10.49 9.61 -13.81
N GLU A 470 9.90 10.77 -14.12
CA GLU A 470 9.59 11.81 -13.15
C GLU A 470 8.53 11.35 -12.14
N VAL A 471 7.43 10.77 -12.62
CA VAL A 471 6.39 10.22 -11.74
C VAL A 471 6.94 9.11 -10.85
N LEU A 472 7.68 8.16 -11.44
CA LEU A 472 8.30 7.05 -10.71
C LEU A 472 9.33 7.56 -9.70
N GLY A 473 10.18 8.50 -10.10
CA GLY A 473 11.18 9.12 -9.22
C GLY A 473 10.53 9.83 -8.04
N CYS A 474 9.47 10.61 -8.27
CA CYS A 474 8.74 11.29 -7.20
C CYS A 474 8.10 10.28 -6.22
N GLN A 475 7.49 9.21 -6.72
CA GLN A 475 6.94 8.14 -5.88
C GLN A 475 8.04 7.50 -5.02
N TYR A 476 9.17 7.16 -5.64
CA TYR A 476 10.31 6.58 -4.94
C TYR A 476 10.91 7.53 -3.88
N ALA A 477 11.09 8.81 -4.23
CA ALA A 477 11.60 9.82 -3.32
C ALA A 477 10.66 10.05 -2.13
N ASN A 478 9.34 10.01 -2.32
CA ASN A 478 8.36 10.12 -1.24
C ASN A 478 8.47 8.97 -0.25
N ILE A 479 8.60 7.72 -0.74
CA ILE A 479 8.84 6.54 0.11
C ILE A 479 10.12 6.71 0.92
N VAL A 480 11.23 7.05 0.26
CA VAL A 480 12.52 7.23 0.92
C VAL A 480 12.49 8.38 1.94
N ASN A 481 11.83 9.49 1.63
CA ASN A 481 11.74 10.64 2.53
C ASN A 481 10.85 10.37 3.74
N LEU A 482 9.73 9.64 3.56
CA LEU A 482 8.90 9.20 4.68
C LEU A 482 9.70 8.25 5.57
N ASN A 483 10.37 7.26 4.97
CA ASN A 483 11.18 6.30 5.68
C ASN A 483 12.29 6.98 6.51
N LYS A 484 13.03 7.93 5.91
CA LYS A 484 14.02 8.75 6.63
C LYS A 484 13.42 9.53 7.80
N GLN A 485 12.20 10.05 7.66
CA GLN A 485 11.53 10.78 8.74
C GLN A 485 11.14 9.85 9.89
N VAL A 486 10.61 8.66 9.60
CA VAL A 486 10.22 7.67 10.60
C VAL A 486 11.46 7.08 11.28
N TYR A 487 12.37 6.52 10.48
CA TYR A 487 13.45 5.67 10.95
C TYR A 487 14.82 6.35 11.10
N GLY A 488 14.93 7.64 10.75
CA GLY A 488 16.16 8.43 10.87
C GLY A 488 16.89 8.31 12.22
N PRO A 489 16.20 8.39 13.37
CA PRO A 489 16.83 8.20 14.67
C PRO A 489 17.45 6.81 14.86
N PHE A 490 16.83 5.76 14.32
CA PHE A 490 17.35 4.40 14.38
C PHE A 490 18.59 4.23 13.50
N TYR A 491 18.55 4.77 12.28
CA TYR A 491 19.72 4.78 11.40
C TYR A 491 20.89 5.55 12.02
N ALA A 492 20.64 6.69 12.64
CA ALA A 492 21.69 7.45 13.35
C ALA A 492 22.32 6.63 14.49
N ASN A 493 21.53 5.85 15.22
CA ASN A 493 22.04 4.94 16.24
C ASN A 493 22.89 3.81 15.66
N ILE A 494 22.49 3.23 14.52
CA ILE A 494 23.26 2.20 13.82
C ILE A 494 24.58 2.79 13.30
N PHE A 495 24.54 3.92 12.59
CA PHE A 495 25.75 4.61 12.13
C PHE A 495 26.69 4.95 13.28
N ARG A 496 26.17 5.38 14.44
CA ARG A 496 27.00 5.63 15.62
C ARG A 496 27.73 4.38 16.09
N LYS A 497 27.06 3.23 16.12
CA LYS A 497 27.68 1.95 16.50
C LYS A 497 28.74 1.53 15.49
N LEU A 498 28.41 1.58 14.20
CA LEU A 498 29.30 1.12 13.13
C LEU A 498 30.54 1.99 12.93
N LEU A 499 30.40 3.32 13.03
CA LEU A 499 31.50 4.25 12.76
C LEU A 499 32.36 4.56 13.99
N PHE A 500 31.86 4.34 15.21
CA PHE A 500 32.56 4.78 16.43
C PHE A 500 32.77 3.70 17.51
N GLN A 501 32.21 2.48 17.41
CA GLN A 501 32.44 1.44 18.43
C GLN A 501 33.69 0.57 18.21
N ASP A 502 34.37 0.63 17.05
CA ASP A 502 35.65 -0.07 16.86
C ASP A 502 36.82 0.57 17.62
N GLU A 503 36.68 1.80 18.15
CA GLU A 503 37.75 2.47 18.91
C GLU A 503 37.77 2.12 20.42
N ALA A 504 36.69 1.56 20.97
CA ALA A 504 36.56 1.39 22.43
C ALA A 504 37.18 0.10 22.98
N VAL A 505 37.45 -0.91 22.14
CA VAL A 505 38.05 -2.18 22.57
C VAL A 505 39.59 -2.13 22.55
N GLY A 506 40.20 -1.18 21.83
CA GLY A 506 41.66 -1.08 21.68
C GLY A 506 42.41 -0.21 22.70
N LYS A 507 41.70 0.48 23.62
CA LYS A 507 42.33 1.45 24.56
C LYS A 507 42.31 1.04 26.04
N THR A 508 41.85 -0.15 26.37
CA THR A 508 41.76 -0.65 27.76
C THR A 508 42.91 -1.57 28.19
N ASP A 509 43.99 -1.68 27.41
CA ASP A 509 45.17 -2.50 27.74
C ASP A 509 46.48 -1.70 27.87
N ALA A 510 46.43 -0.37 27.94
CA ALA A 510 47.61 0.47 28.04
C ALA A 510 47.55 1.47 29.21
N SER A 511 47.45 0.98 30.45
CA SER A 511 47.98 1.72 31.61
C SER A 511 48.06 0.85 32.86
N LEU A 512 49.24 0.26 33.10
CA LEU A 512 49.78 0.01 34.45
C LEU A 512 51.31 -0.16 34.28
N PRO A 513 52.14 0.87 34.55
CA PRO A 513 53.56 0.66 34.71
C PRO A 513 53.86 0.32 36.17
N THR A 514 54.46 -0.85 36.38
CA THR A 514 55.07 -1.27 37.64
C THR A 514 56.48 -0.70 37.71
N ASN A 515 56.67 0.37 38.49
CA ASN A 515 57.73 0.56 39.51
C ASN A 515 57.79 2.01 39.97
#